data_AF-X1K5G7-F1
#
_entry.id   AF-X1K5G7-F1
#
_cell.length_a   1.000
_cell.length_b   1.000
_cell.length_c   1.000
_cell.angle_alpha   90.00
_cell.angle_beta   90.00
_cell.angle_gamma   90.00
#
_symmetry.space_group_name_H-M   'P 1'
#
loop_
_entity.id
_entity.type
_entity.pdbx_description
1 polymer ?
#
loop_
_entity_poly.entity_id
_entity_poly.type
_entity_poly.pdbx_seq_one_letter_code
_entity_poly.pdbx_strand_id
1 'polypeptide(L)'
;MSINKQVYGRLQEKTLKNNLILHLMENYGYQSKPRVAEALIIDLLALHAESTKDTSELKPGQMVWPVVLKTEKHGNGKTLAKTKSKHVILSVVADSDISDYSKGTKT
;
A
#
# COMPACT_ATOMS: atom_id res chain seq x y z
N MET A 1 -6.56 12.10 24.56
CA MET A 1 -6.07 11.61 23.25
C MET A 1 -6.48 10.16 23.11
N SER A 2 -7.14 9.75 22.02
CA SER A 2 -7.57 8.36 21.82
C SER A 2 -6.37 7.40 21.75
N ILE A 3 -6.44 6.27 22.43
CA ILE A 3 -5.41 5.21 22.53
C ILE A 3 -4.86 4.80 21.16
N ASN A 4 -5.71 4.77 20.12
CA ASN A 4 -5.31 4.44 18.74
C ASN A 4 -4.27 5.40 18.16
N LYS A 5 -4.34 6.70 18.53
CA LYS A 5 -3.37 7.71 18.04
C LYS A 5 -1.98 7.51 18.66
N GLN A 6 -1.91 7.00 19.90
CA GLN A 6 -0.65 6.75 20.59
C GLN A 6 0.09 5.52 20.03
N VAL A 7 -0.64 4.47 19.63
CA VAL A 7 -0.04 3.22 19.14
C VAL A 7 0.25 3.28 17.64
N TYR A 8 -0.69 3.77 16.83
CA TYR A 8 -0.59 3.74 15.36
C TYR A 8 -0.13 5.06 14.74
N GLY A 9 -0.06 6.16 15.50
CA GLY A 9 0.38 7.46 15.00
C GLY A 9 1.78 7.43 14.40
N ARG A 10 2.72 6.75 15.06
CA ARG A 10 4.11 6.60 14.56
C ARG A 10 4.20 5.83 13.24
N LEU A 11 3.30 4.88 13.01
CA LEU A 11 3.25 4.13 11.76
C LEU A 11 2.67 4.99 10.63
N GLN A 12 1.66 5.81 10.93
CA GLN A 12 1.08 6.75 9.97
C GLN A 12 2.10 7.83 9.56
N GLU A 13 2.85 8.39 10.51
CA GLU A 13 3.90 9.38 10.24
C GLU A 13 4.98 8.86 9.28
N LYS A 14 5.25 7.55 9.30
CA LYS A 14 6.27 6.91 8.45
C LYS A 14 5.79 6.53 7.05
N THR A 15 4.52 6.76 6.71
CA THR A 15 4.05 6.51 5.35
C THR A 15 4.76 7.44 4.36
N LEU A 16 4.98 6.95 3.14
CA LEU A 16 5.62 7.74 2.07
C LEU A 16 4.84 9.03 1.79
N LYS A 17 3.51 8.93 1.75
CA LYS A 17 2.61 10.08 1.56
C LYS A 17 2.87 11.18 2.61
N ASN A 18 2.90 10.82 3.89
CA ASN A 18 3.07 11.81 4.96
C ASN A 18 4.48 12.41 4.98
N ASN A 19 5.52 11.62 4.70
CA ASN A 19 6.88 12.15 4.55
C ASN A 19 6.98 13.17 3.41
N LEU A 20 6.36 12.88 2.26
CA LEU A 20 6.38 13.79 1.12
C LEU A 20 5.60 15.08 1.38
N ILE A 21 4.45 15.01 2.08
CA ILE A 21 3.69 16.18 2.50
C ILE A 21 4.51 17.05 3.45
N LEU A 22 5.11 16.44 4.49
CA LEU A 22 6.00 17.14 5.43
C LEU A 22 7.15 17.81 4.69
N HIS A 23 7.79 17.10 3.76
CA HIS A 23 8.89 17.63 2.97
C HIS A 23 8.48 18.85 2.12
N LEU A 24 7.29 18.84 1.51
CA LEU A 24 6.74 20.00 0.78
C LEU A 24 6.46 21.18 1.71
N MET A 25 5.90 20.91 2.88
CA MET A 25 5.62 21.95 3.86
C MET A 25 6.91 22.61 4.32
N GLU A 26 7.93 21.83 4.69
CA GLU A 26 9.18 22.33 5.27
C GLU A 26 10.09 23.00 4.25
N ASN A 27 10.18 22.46 3.02
CA ASN A 27 11.23 22.86 2.07
C ASN A 27 10.73 23.66 0.87
N TYR A 28 9.43 23.64 0.58
CA TYR A 28 8.86 24.25 -0.65
C TYR A 28 7.81 25.33 -0.37
N GLY A 29 7.67 25.77 0.88
CA GLY A 29 6.79 26.90 1.23
C GLY A 29 5.30 26.56 1.26
N TYR A 30 4.94 25.28 1.34
CA TYR A 30 3.54 24.84 1.41
C TYR A 30 2.93 24.94 2.83
N GLN A 31 3.63 25.52 3.81
CA GLN A 31 3.15 25.75 5.18
C GLN A 31 1.75 26.40 5.23
N SER A 32 1.50 27.38 4.36
CA SER A 32 0.23 28.12 4.30
C SER A 32 -0.85 27.43 3.46
N LYS A 33 -0.51 26.35 2.74
CA LYS A 33 -1.40 25.66 1.78
C LYS A 33 -1.33 24.13 1.93
N PRO A 34 -1.62 23.57 3.12
CA PRO A 34 -1.51 22.14 3.37
C PRO A 34 -2.40 21.29 2.45
N ARG A 35 -3.61 21.78 2.13
CA ARG A 35 -4.52 21.07 1.19
C ARG A 35 -3.96 20.96 -0.23
N VAL A 36 -3.18 21.96 -0.68
CA VAL A 36 -2.58 21.94 -2.01
C VAL A 36 -1.41 20.96 -2.05
N ALA A 37 -0.59 20.92 -0.99
CA ALA A 37 0.47 19.93 -0.86
C ALA A 37 -0.08 18.50 -0.85
N GLU A 38 -1.16 18.26 -0.09
CA GLU A 38 -1.82 16.95 -0.07
C GLU A 38 -2.32 16.52 -1.45
N ALA A 39 -3.03 17.40 -2.16
CA ALA A 39 -3.55 17.12 -3.49
C ALA A 39 -2.42 16.80 -4.48
N LEU A 40 -1.35 17.60 -4.48
CA LEU A 40 -0.20 17.42 -5.35
C LEU A 40 0.51 16.08 -5.10
N ILE A 41 0.71 15.69 -3.83
CA ILE A 41 1.32 14.40 -3.51
C ILE A 41 0.42 13.22 -3.89
N ILE A 42 -0.90 13.34 -3.75
CA ILE A 42 -1.83 12.30 -4.21
C ILE A 42 -1.69 12.09 -5.71
N ASP A 43 -1.69 13.17 -6.49
CA ASP A 43 -1.54 13.10 -7.95
C ASP A 43 -0.18 12.51 -8.36
N LEU A 44 0.90 12.92 -7.68
CA LEU A 44 2.25 12.42 -7.94
C LEU A 44 2.37 10.92 -7.66
N LEU A 45 1.79 10.45 -6.55
CA LEU A 45 1.79 9.04 -6.19
C LEU A 45 0.95 8.21 -7.17
N ALA A 46 -0.17 8.76 -7.67
CA ALA A 46 -0.98 8.11 -8.70
C ALA A 46 -0.21 7.96 -10.02
N LEU A 47 0.47 9.02 -10.47
CA LEU A 47 1.34 8.98 -11.65
C LEU A 47 2.47 7.95 -11.49
N HIS A 48 3.09 7.93 -10.32
CA HIS A 48 4.15 6.97 -10.03
C HIS A 48 3.63 5.52 -10.08
N ALA A 49 2.50 5.24 -9.43
CA ALA A 49 1.89 3.91 -9.44
C ALA A 49 1.49 3.43 -10.84
N GLU A 50 1.10 4.35 -11.72
CA GLU A 50 0.79 4.03 -13.12
C GLU A 50 2.06 3.75 -13.95
N SER A 51 3.17 4.41 -13.61
CA SER A 51 4.47 4.20 -14.26
C SER A 51 5.18 2.92 -13.81
N THR A 52 5.03 2.51 -12.55
CA THR A 52 5.66 1.31 -11.96
C THR A 52 4.73 0.10 -12.05
N LYS A 53 4.43 -0.34 -13.28
CA LYS A 53 3.77 -1.63 -13.53
C LYS A 53 4.74 -2.83 -13.53
N ASP A 54 6.01 -2.61 -13.20
CA ASP A 54 6.98 -3.69 -13.20
C ASP A 54 6.82 -4.55 -11.94
N THR A 55 6.23 -5.74 -12.10
CA THR A 55 6.00 -6.74 -11.05
C THR A 55 7.28 -7.28 -10.39
N SER A 56 8.45 -6.82 -10.85
CA SER A 56 9.76 -7.24 -10.38
C SER A 56 10.27 -6.47 -9.15
N GLU A 57 9.71 -5.29 -8.84
CA GLU A 57 10.11 -4.49 -7.67
C GLU A 57 9.25 -4.81 -6.44
N LEU A 58 9.69 -5.82 -5.67
CA LEU A 58 9.10 -6.11 -4.35
C LEU A 58 9.55 -5.08 -3.32
N LYS A 59 8.60 -4.47 -2.60
CA LYS A 59 8.90 -3.66 -1.42
C LYS A 59 9.19 -4.55 -0.21
N PRO A 60 9.99 -4.09 0.79
CA PRO A 60 10.15 -4.81 2.04
C PRO A 60 8.79 -5.14 2.69
N GLY A 61 8.61 -6.38 3.13
CA GLY A 61 7.33 -6.86 3.67
C GLY A 61 6.30 -7.26 2.60
N GLN A 62 6.68 -7.30 1.32
CA GLN A 62 5.87 -7.89 0.26
C GLN A 62 6.44 -9.23 -0.20
N MET A 63 5.58 -10.10 -0.72
CA MET A 63 5.97 -11.35 -1.36
C MET A 63 5.15 -11.63 -2.61
N VAL A 64 5.78 -12.26 -3.61
CA VAL A 64 5.05 -12.81 -4.75
C VAL A 64 4.37 -14.11 -4.33
N TRP A 65 3.06 -14.21 -4.56
CA TRP A 65 2.28 -15.41 -4.28
C TRP A 65 1.58 -15.90 -5.56
N PRO A 66 1.77 -17.18 -5.95
CA PRO A 66 1.05 -17.77 -7.07
C PRO A 66 -0.38 -18.12 -6.65
N VAL A 67 -1.35 -17.27 -6.98
CA VAL A 67 -2.77 -17.49 -6.67
C VAL A 67 -3.44 -18.32 -7.76
N VAL A 68 -4.20 -19.33 -7.35
CA VAL A 68 -5.04 -20.13 -8.26
C VAL A 68 -6.19 -19.26 -8.78
N LEU A 69 -6.41 -19.27 -10.09
CA LEU A 69 -7.49 -18.48 -10.69
C LEU A 69 -8.87 -18.98 -10.23
N LYS A 70 -9.81 -18.07 -9.97
CA LYS A 70 -11.19 -18.42 -9.55
C LYS A 70 -11.93 -19.28 -10.58
N THR A 71 -11.59 -19.14 -11.86
CA THR A 71 -12.15 -19.94 -12.95
C THR A 71 -11.58 -21.34 -13.04
N GLU A 72 -10.56 -21.65 -12.24
CA GLU A 72 -9.84 -22.92 -12.29
C GLU A 72 -10.62 -24.01 -11.56
N LYS A 73 -10.96 -25.08 -12.30
CA LYS A 73 -11.67 -26.23 -11.74
C LYS A 73 -10.70 -27.27 -11.18
N HIS A 74 -11.12 -27.93 -10.10
CA HIS A 74 -10.47 -29.12 -9.56
C HIS A 74 -10.56 -30.28 -10.57
N GLY A 75 -9.53 -31.12 -10.63
CA GLY A 75 -9.52 -32.32 -11.45
C GLY A 75 -8.60 -33.38 -10.85
N ASN A 76 -9.01 -34.65 -10.94
CA ASN A 76 -8.23 -35.76 -10.41
C ASN A 76 -6.86 -35.86 -11.09
N GLY A 77 -5.80 -36.01 -10.29
CA GLY A 77 -4.42 -36.09 -10.79
C GLY A 77 -3.84 -34.78 -11.35
N LYS A 78 -4.53 -33.65 -11.16
CA LYS A 78 -4.05 -32.34 -11.63
C LYS A 78 -2.88 -31.86 -10.77
N THR A 79 -1.72 -31.76 -11.41
CA THR A 79 -0.50 -31.27 -10.76
C THR A 79 -0.50 -29.75 -10.68
N LEU A 80 0.33 -29.20 -9.79
CA LEU A 80 0.51 -27.75 -9.64
C LEU A 80 0.92 -27.09 -10.97
N ALA A 81 1.80 -27.74 -11.75
CA ALA A 81 2.21 -27.26 -13.08
C ALA A 81 1.06 -27.18 -14.09
N LYS A 82 0.00 -27.98 -13.91
CA LYS A 82 -1.21 -27.97 -14.77
C LYS A 82 -2.31 -27.07 -14.22
N THR A 83 -2.05 -26.36 -13.12
CA THR A 83 -3.02 -25.47 -12.47
C THR A 83 -2.80 -24.05 -12.97
N LYS A 84 -3.83 -23.44 -13.54
CA LYS A 84 -3.77 -22.04 -13.98
C LYS A 84 -3.69 -21.12 -12.76
N SER A 85 -2.56 -20.47 -12.60
CA SER A 85 -2.28 -19.51 -11.55
C SER A 85 -1.84 -18.17 -12.11
N LYS A 86 -1.98 -17.12 -11.30
CA LYS A 86 -1.45 -15.78 -11.55
C LYS A 86 -0.60 -15.36 -10.36
N HIS A 87 0.60 -14.85 -10.63
CA HIS A 87 1.42 -14.25 -9.60
C HIS A 87 0.81 -12.90 -9.18
N VAL A 88 0.63 -12.72 -7.88
CA VAL A 88 0.20 -11.46 -7.28
C VAL A 88 1.19 -11.06 -6.20
N ILE A 89 1.23 -9.77 -5.86
CA ILE A 89 2.02 -9.26 -4.75
C ILE A 89 1.13 -9.19 -3.52
N LEU A 90 1.52 -9.89 -2.45
CA LEU A 90 0.90 -9.79 -1.13
C LEU A 90 1.74 -8.86 -0.26
N SER A 91 1.09 -8.05 0.58
CA SER A 91 1.75 -7.20 1.57
C SER A 91 1.43 -7.71 2.97
N VAL A 92 2.44 -7.85 3.84
CA VAL A 92 2.26 -8.29 5.24
C VAL A 92 1.45 -7.27 6.04
N VAL A 93 1.64 -5.97 5.75
CA VAL A 93 0.80 -4.88 6.25
C VAL A 93 0.53 -3.96 5.07
N ALA A 94 -0.72 -3.85 4.65
CA ALA A 94 -1.13 -2.90 3.62
C ALA A 94 -1.37 -1.51 4.22
N ASP A 95 -1.24 -0.48 3.39
CA ASP A 95 -1.56 0.90 3.81
C ASP A 95 -3.01 1.04 4.29
N SER A 96 -3.93 0.25 3.73
CA SER A 96 -5.31 0.13 4.18
C SER A 96 -5.39 -0.36 5.63
N ASP A 97 -4.60 -1.35 5.99
CA ASP A 97 -4.59 -1.94 7.33
C ASP A 97 -4.14 -0.88 8.34
N ILE A 98 -3.11 -0.09 8.01
CA ILE A 98 -2.62 1.02 8.85
C ILE A 98 -3.73 2.07 9.05
N SER A 99 -4.47 2.39 8.00
CA SER A 99 -5.64 3.28 8.08
C SER A 99 -6.73 2.70 9.00
N ASP A 100 -7.06 1.42 8.86
CA ASP A 100 -8.14 0.79 9.62
C ASP A 100 -7.78 0.60 11.09
N TYR A 101 -6.53 0.24 11.39
CA TYR A 101 -5.99 0.23 12.75
C TYR A 101 -6.10 1.60 13.43
N SER A 102 -5.85 2.69 12.70
CA SER A 102 -5.95 4.04 13.26
C SER A 102 -7.38 4.42 13.67
N LYS A 103 -8.38 3.87 12.97
CA LYS A 103 -9.81 4.07 13.26
C LYS A 103 -10.32 3.13 14.36
N GLY A 104 -9.50 2.18 14.83
CA GLY A 104 -9.87 1.18 15.83
C GLY A 104 -10.70 0.03 15.28
N THR A 105 -10.88 -0.03 13.95
CA THR A 105 -11.49 -1.16 13.25
C THR A 105 -10.42 -2.23 13.08
N LYS A 106 -10.58 -3.35 13.79
CA LYS A 106 -9.80 -4.57 13.52
C LYS A 106 -10.49 -5.31 12.38
N THR A 107 -9.81 -5.47 11.25
CA THR A 107 -10.14 -6.48 10.24
C THR A 107 -9.84 -7.88 10.74
#